data_AF-A0A1U7NFU5-F1
#
_entry.id   AF-A0A1U7NFU5-F1
#
_cell.length_a   1.000
_cell.length_b   1.000
_cell.length_c   1.000
_cell.angle_alpha   90.00
_cell.angle_beta   90.00
_cell.angle_gamma   90.00
#
_symmetry.space_group_name_H-M   'P 1'
#
loop_
_entity.id
_entity.type
_entity.pdbx_description
1 polymer ?
#
loop_
_entity_poly.entity_id
_entity_poly.type
_entity_poly.pdbx_seq_one_letter_code
_entity_poly.pdbx_strand_id
1 'polypeptide(L)'
;MKNPYENLSPEAVAYRKQQIEALRKNKKIVSLLSQNKKNLKFLEDHSSILTDWLKNQETCYECVGLSNCAYAKKGIAGMSKELEFDEDGYMTEVLRPCRYRQEQEKRDAHLRNFWINHMDANGHLVNLPEISPAEPQAYINAAVTLLGSFDMKFGVYLYGQAGTGKSYLLSGLANEYAKADQSVCFVRFPRMISELKQNLADEQYKKELLWDLSHCDVLILDDIGSEAATPWTRDEILFPILDERMNQKKKTYFSSNLALENLINHYLFKYENDSEVAALRLMDRIKTLSMPVLLAGESRRIHPTNLGGVK
;
A
#
# COMPACT_ATOMS: atom_id res chain seq x y z
N MET A 1 -27.06 -46.44 15.22
CA MET A 1 -26.00 -45.87 14.35
C MET A 1 -26.42 -46.16 12.92
N LYS A 2 -26.69 -45.14 12.09
CA LYS A 2 -27.05 -45.35 10.68
C LYS A 2 -25.84 -45.89 9.94
N ASN A 3 -26.06 -46.87 9.06
CA ASN A 3 -25.00 -47.39 8.22
C ASN A 3 -24.55 -46.26 7.28
N PRO A 4 -23.26 -45.84 7.26
CA PRO A 4 -22.82 -44.75 6.38
C PRO A 4 -22.98 -45.07 4.88
N TYR A 5 -23.38 -46.31 4.54
CA TYR A 5 -23.65 -46.79 3.20
C TYR A 5 -25.14 -47.05 2.89
N GLU A 6 -26.06 -46.81 3.84
CA GLU A 6 -27.48 -47.19 3.73
C GLU A 6 -28.22 -46.57 2.53
N ASN A 7 -27.70 -45.47 1.98
CA ASN A 7 -28.31 -44.70 0.89
C ASN A 7 -27.41 -44.54 -0.35
N LEU A 8 -26.33 -45.32 -0.48
CA LEU A 8 -25.36 -45.19 -1.59
C LEU A 8 -25.53 -46.32 -2.61
N SER A 9 -25.38 -46.00 -3.91
CA SER A 9 -25.31 -47.02 -4.97
C SER A 9 -24.07 -47.91 -4.79
N PRO A 10 -24.08 -49.16 -5.28
CA PRO A 10 -22.92 -50.07 -5.18
C PRO A 10 -21.62 -49.47 -5.72
N GLU A 11 -21.72 -48.69 -6.79
CA GLU A 11 -20.61 -47.95 -7.40
C GLU A 11 -20.09 -46.84 -6.47
N ALA A 12 -20.99 -46.07 -5.84
CA ALA A 12 -20.61 -45.02 -4.89
C ALA A 12 -19.97 -45.60 -3.61
N VAL A 13 -20.42 -46.78 -3.17
CA VAL A 13 -19.81 -47.52 -2.04
C VAL A 13 -18.39 -47.97 -2.39
N ALA A 14 -18.19 -48.54 -3.59
CA ALA A 14 -16.87 -48.96 -4.06
C ALA A 14 -15.90 -47.78 -4.17
N TYR A 15 -16.36 -46.66 -4.75
CA TYR A 15 -15.60 -45.42 -4.85
C TYR A 15 -15.21 -44.86 -3.48
N ARG A 16 -16.14 -44.82 -2.51
CA ARG A 16 -15.86 -44.35 -1.14
C ARG A 16 -14.82 -45.24 -0.43
N LYS A 17 -14.91 -46.57 -0.59
CA LYS A 17 -13.91 -47.49 -0.04
C LYS A 17 -12.53 -47.25 -0.62
N GLN A 18 -12.43 -47.04 -1.93
CA GLN A 18 -11.16 -46.72 -2.60
C GLN A 18 -10.55 -45.41 -2.11
N GLN A 19 -11.37 -44.36 -1.91
CA GLN A 19 -10.93 -43.08 -1.34
C GLN A 19 -10.38 -43.25 0.08
N ILE A 20 -11.11 -43.96 0.95
CA ILE A 20 -10.67 -44.25 2.32
C ILE A 20 -9.34 -45.01 2.34
N GLU A 21 -9.17 -46.01 1.47
CA GLU A 21 -7.93 -46.77 1.34
C GLU A 21 -6.75 -45.89 0.91
N ALA A 22 -6.99 -44.94 0.01
CA ALA A 22 -5.98 -43.96 -0.42
C ALA A 22 -5.60 -43.00 0.73
N LEU A 23 -6.58 -42.49 1.46
CA LEU A 23 -6.34 -41.62 2.64
C LEU A 23 -5.51 -42.33 3.71
N ARG A 24 -5.80 -43.61 3.98
CA ARG A 24 -5.06 -44.42 4.97
C ARG A 24 -3.57 -44.56 4.65
N LYS A 25 -3.20 -44.53 3.37
CA LYS A 25 -1.81 -44.66 2.91
C LYS A 25 -1.10 -43.30 2.78
N ASN A 26 -1.83 -42.19 2.83
CA ASN A 26 -1.26 -40.85 2.68
C ASN A 26 -0.55 -40.42 3.97
N LYS A 27 0.77 -40.14 3.87
CA LYS A 27 1.60 -39.76 5.02
C LYS A 27 1.10 -38.51 5.75
N LYS A 28 0.55 -37.50 5.05
CA LYS A 28 0.02 -36.28 5.68
C LYS A 28 -1.21 -36.58 6.53
N ILE A 29 -2.12 -37.42 6.04
CA ILE A 29 -3.31 -37.87 6.79
C ILE A 29 -2.91 -38.69 8.01
N VAL A 30 -2.01 -39.65 7.85
CA VAL A 30 -1.53 -40.47 8.97
C VAL A 30 -0.88 -39.60 10.04
N SER A 31 -0.04 -38.63 9.65
CA SER A 31 0.55 -37.66 10.57
C SER A 31 -0.52 -36.83 11.29
N LEU A 32 -1.49 -36.26 10.56
CA LEU A 32 -2.57 -35.44 11.11
C LEU A 32 -3.40 -36.21 12.15
N LEU A 33 -3.78 -37.45 11.85
CA LEU A 33 -4.56 -38.28 12.77
C LEU A 33 -3.74 -38.66 14.02
N SER A 34 -2.46 -39.01 13.84
CA SER A 34 -1.60 -39.38 14.97
C SER A 34 -1.35 -38.21 15.93
N GLN A 35 -1.09 -37.01 15.39
CA GLN A 35 -0.87 -35.80 16.18
C GLN A 35 -2.12 -35.41 16.99
N ASN A 36 -3.30 -35.62 16.42
CA ASN A 36 -4.59 -35.28 17.06
C ASN A 36 -5.27 -36.49 17.74
N LYS A 37 -4.54 -37.60 17.94
CA LYS A 37 -5.03 -38.82 18.61
C LYS A 37 -6.34 -39.38 18.03
N LYS A 38 -6.52 -39.28 16.70
CA LYS A 38 -7.71 -39.78 15.99
C LYS A 38 -7.48 -41.18 15.44
N ASN A 39 -8.55 -41.96 15.34
CA ASN A 39 -8.52 -43.37 14.92
C ASN A 39 -9.05 -43.56 13.50
N LEU A 40 -9.03 -44.81 13.02
CA LEU A 40 -9.54 -45.20 11.70
C LEU A 40 -11.02 -44.90 11.49
N LYS A 41 -11.83 -45.02 12.54
CA LYS A 41 -13.27 -44.70 12.48
C LYS A 41 -13.48 -43.21 12.18
N PHE A 42 -12.70 -42.34 12.81
CA PHE A 42 -12.73 -40.91 12.54
C PHE A 42 -12.43 -40.59 11.07
N LEU A 43 -11.44 -41.26 10.48
CA LEU A 43 -11.10 -41.12 9.06
C LEU A 43 -12.28 -41.52 8.16
N GLU A 44 -12.98 -42.61 8.48
CA GLU A 44 -14.14 -43.08 7.71
C GLU A 44 -15.33 -42.13 7.80
N ASP A 45 -15.60 -41.61 9.00
CA ASP A 45 -16.68 -40.66 9.27
C ASP A 45 -16.43 -39.32 8.56
N HIS A 46 -15.17 -38.88 8.44
CA HIS A 46 -14.79 -37.57 7.89
C HIS A 46 -14.04 -37.65 6.56
N SER A 47 -14.14 -38.76 5.83
CA SER A 47 -13.33 -39.03 4.64
C SER A 47 -13.45 -37.95 3.57
N SER A 48 -14.64 -37.38 3.37
CA SER A 48 -14.87 -36.32 2.38
C SER A 48 -14.06 -35.05 2.70
N ILE A 49 -14.08 -34.61 3.96
CA ILE A 49 -13.36 -33.41 4.41
C ILE A 49 -11.85 -33.62 4.29
N LEU A 50 -11.37 -34.81 4.68
CA LEU A 50 -9.95 -35.16 4.60
C LEU A 50 -9.46 -35.24 3.14
N THR A 51 -10.27 -35.76 2.22
CA THR A 51 -9.97 -35.76 0.78
C THR A 51 -9.91 -34.34 0.23
N ASP A 52 -10.87 -33.48 0.57
CA ASP A 52 -10.91 -32.09 0.11
C ASP A 52 -9.72 -31.28 0.66
N TRP A 53 -9.36 -31.49 1.92
CA TRP A 53 -8.18 -30.89 2.53
C TRP A 53 -6.89 -31.34 1.84
N LEU A 54 -6.70 -32.63 1.59
CA LEU A 54 -5.51 -33.11 0.86
C LEU A 54 -5.39 -32.49 -0.53
N LYS A 55 -6.49 -32.46 -1.28
CA LYS A 55 -6.53 -31.84 -2.60
C LYS A 55 -6.16 -30.35 -2.54
N ASN A 56 -6.60 -29.65 -1.48
CA ASN A 56 -6.21 -28.27 -1.24
C ASN A 56 -4.71 -28.13 -0.99
N GLN A 57 -4.15 -28.96 -0.12
CA GLN A 57 -2.73 -28.96 0.20
C GLN A 57 -1.85 -29.27 -1.02
N GLU A 58 -2.25 -30.19 -1.88
CA GLU A 58 -1.56 -30.51 -3.14
C GLU A 58 -1.63 -29.34 -4.13
N THR A 59 -2.81 -28.74 -4.29
CA THR A 59 -3.00 -27.55 -5.15
C THR A 59 -2.13 -26.38 -4.69
N CYS A 60 -1.98 -26.18 -3.38
CA CYS A 60 -1.15 -25.13 -2.81
C CYS A 60 0.36 -25.45 -2.87
N TYR A 61 0.75 -26.72 -2.93
CA TYR A 61 2.15 -27.13 -2.99
C TYR A 61 2.83 -26.70 -4.30
N GLU A 62 2.13 -26.83 -5.43
CA GLU A 62 2.60 -26.42 -6.76
C GLU A 62 2.25 -24.97 -7.11
N CYS A 63 1.77 -24.19 -6.14
CA CYS A 63 1.37 -22.81 -6.35
C CYS A 63 2.58 -21.94 -6.75
N VAL A 64 2.41 -21.15 -7.81
CA VAL A 64 3.43 -20.25 -8.37
C VAL A 64 3.25 -18.78 -7.96
N GLY A 65 2.20 -18.45 -7.19
CA GLY A 65 1.95 -17.11 -6.69
C GLY A 65 0.47 -16.70 -6.65
N LEU A 66 0.20 -15.51 -6.11
CA LEU A 66 -1.17 -15.00 -5.92
C LEU A 66 -1.89 -14.69 -7.24
N SER A 67 -1.18 -14.21 -8.25
CA SER A 67 -1.74 -13.88 -9.57
C SER A 67 -2.34 -15.09 -10.30
N ASN A 68 -1.77 -16.28 -10.07
CA ASN A 68 -2.21 -17.54 -10.66
C ASN A 68 -2.84 -18.47 -9.62
N CYS A 69 -3.38 -17.92 -8.53
CA CYS A 69 -3.95 -18.72 -7.46
C CYS A 69 -5.15 -19.52 -7.98
N ALA A 70 -5.09 -20.85 -7.88
CA ALA A 70 -6.17 -21.76 -8.30
C ALA A 70 -7.51 -21.48 -7.58
N TYR A 71 -7.46 -20.82 -6.42
CA TYR A 71 -8.63 -20.46 -5.62
C TYR A 71 -9.16 -19.04 -5.86
N ALA A 72 -8.57 -18.28 -6.79
CA ALA A 72 -9.03 -16.92 -7.10
C ALA A 72 -10.50 -16.88 -7.53
N LYS A 73 -10.93 -17.80 -8.39
CA LYS A 73 -12.34 -17.91 -8.83
C LYS A 73 -13.32 -18.27 -7.71
N LYS A 74 -12.84 -18.76 -6.57
CA LYS A 74 -13.65 -19.09 -5.40
C LYS A 74 -13.67 -17.97 -4.35
N GLY A 75 -13.06 -16.81 -4.63
CA GLY A 75 -13.04 -15.67 -3.71
C GLY A 75 -12.10 -15.81 -2.51
N ILE A 76 -11.32 -16.89 -2.43
CA ILE A 76 -10.38 -17.15 -1.32
C ILE A 76 -8.92 -17.15 -1.80
N ALA A 77 -8.61 -16.27 -2.76
CA ALA A 77 -7.26 -16.11 -3.30
C ALA A 77 -6.24 -15.91 -2.17
N GLY A 78 -5.13 -16.66 -2.20
CA GLY A 78 -4.09 -16.55 -1.18
C GLY A 78 -4.40 -17.22 0.15
N MET A 79 -5.53 -17.92 0.29
CA MET A 79 -5.86 -18.73 1.47
C MET A 79 -5.67 -20.22 1.18
N SER A 80 -5.15 -20.97 2.16
CA SER A 80 -5.21 -22.43 2.21
C SER A 80 -6.23 -22.88 3.25
N LYS A 81 -6.85 -24.04 3.00
CA LYS A 81 -7.70 -24.70 3.99
C LYS A 81 -6.81 -25.51 4.92
N GLU A 82 -6.92 -25.25 6.20
CA GLU A 82 -6.29 -26.04 7.25
C GLU A 82 -7.36 -26.71 8.11
N LEU A 83 -6.99 -27.78 8.78
CA LEU A 83 -7.85 -28.48 9.72
C LEU A 83 -7.37 -28.18 11.14
N GLU A 84 -8.28 -27.67 11.97
CA GLU A 84 -8.03 -27.43 13.38
C GLU A 84 -8.87 -28.38 14.22
N PHE A 85 -8.33 -28.74 15.38
CA PHE A 85 -9.01 -29.55 16.37
C PHE A 85 -9.09 -28.71 17.65
N ASP A 86 -10.31 -28.54 18.17
CA ASP A 86 -10.49 -27.89 19.47
C ASP A 86 -10.11 -28.83 20.63
N GLU A 87 -10.25 -28.33 21.87
CA GLU A 87 -9.92 -29.08 23.08
C GLU A 87 -10.76 -30.34 23.25
N ASP A 88 -12.02 -30.30 22.78
CA ASP A 88 -12.96 -31.43 22.78
C ASP A 88 -12.70 -32.40 21.61
N GLY A 89 -11.81 -32.02 20.68
CA GLY A 89 -11.40 -32.81 19.55
C GLY A 89 -12.36 -32.76 18.35
N TYR A 90 -13.26 -31.77 18.29
CA TYR A 90 -14.01 -31.46 17.09
C TYR A 90 -13.09 -30.88 16.02
N MET A 91 -13.24 -31.39 14.80
CA MET A 91 -12.46 -30.93 13.64
C MET A 91 -13.22 -29.84 12.90
N THR A 92 -12.55 -28.73 12.64
CA THR A 92 -13.08 -27.60 11.88
C THR A 92 -12.18 -27.27 10.70
N GLU A 93 -12.78 -26.85 9.59
CA GLU A 93 -12.06 -26.27 8.46
C GLU A 93 -11.86 -24.77 8.72
N VAL A 94 -10.61 -24.32 8.72
CA VAL A 94 -10.25 -22.91 8.84
C VAL A 94 -9.50 -22.45 7.59
N LEU A 95 -9.63 -21.16 7.26
CA LEU A 95 -8.84 -20.53 6.20
C LEU A 95 -7.64 -19.83 6.82
N ARG A 96 -6.45 -20.14 6.33
CA ARG A 96 -5.20 -19.47 6.74
C ARG A 96 -4.49 -18.88 5.52
N PRO A 97 -3.83 -17.72 5.65
CA PRO A 97 -3.01 -17.17 4.57
C PRO A 97 -1.93 -18.16 4.14
N CYS A 98 -1.81 -18.41 2.84
CA CYS A 98 -0.73 -19.24 2.30
C CYS A 98 0.60 -18.47 2.31
N ARG A 99 1.73 -19.15 2.04
CA ARG A 99 3.08 -18.53 2.07
C ARG A 99 3.18 -17.21 1.30
N TYR A 100 2.56 -17.13 0.11
CA TYR A 100 2.61 -15.93 -0.73
C TYR A 100 1.77 -14.80 -0.17
N ARG A 101 0.62 -15.13 0.45
CA ARG A 101 -0.23 -14.14 1.10
C ARG A 101 0.42 -13.61 2.38
N GLN A 102 1.04 -14.49 3.17
CA GLN A 102 1.81 -14.09 4.34
C GLN A 102 2.99 -13.20 3.97
N GLU A 103 3.71 -13.51 2.90
CA GLU A 103 4.82 -12.69 2.41
C GLU A 103 4.34 -11.33 1.91
N GLN A 104 3.22 -11.28 1.18
CA GLN A 104 2.57 -10.02 0.79
C GLN A 104 2.14 -9.21 2.02
N GLU A 105 1.46 -9.82 2.98
CA GLU A 105 1.01 -9.15 4.21
C GLU A 105 2.18 -8.61 5.04
N LYS A 106 3.30 -9.32 5.09
CA LYS A 106 4.54 -8.83 5.72
C LYS A 106 5.13 -7.66 4.94
N ARG A 107 5.19 -7.76 3.61
CA ARG A 107 5.71 -6.72 2.72
C ARG A 107 4.89 -5.43 2.83
N ASP A 108 3.58 -5.57 2.95
CA ASP A 108 2.61 -4.47 2.96
C ASP A 108 2.22 -4.06 4.39
N ALA A 109 2.84 -4.65 5.42
CA ALA A 109 2.50 -4.40 6.82
C ALA A 109 2.64 -2.93 7.22
N HIS A 110 3.59 -2.21 6.60
CA HIS A 110 3.81 -0.78 6.83
C HIS A 110 2.64 0.09 6.34
N LEU A 111 1.79 -0.42 5.44
CA LEU A 111 0.64 0.35 4.93
C LEU A 111 -0.33 0.79 6.03
N ARG A 112 -0.39 0.07 7.15
CA ARG A 112 -1.19 0.45 8.32
C ARG A 112 -0.80 1.80 8.92
N ASN A 113 0.44 2.25 8.68
CA ASN A 113 0.99 3.47 9.23
C ASN A 113 0.69 4.69 8.34
N PHE A 114 0.03 4.50 7.18
CA PHE A 114 -0.47 5.61 6.39
C PHE A 114 -1.86 6.04 6.86
N TRP A 115 -1.98 7.26 7.35
CA TRP A 115 -3.29 7.86 7.63
C TRP A 115 -3.98 8.26 6.33
N ILE A 116 -3.20 8.78 5.37
CA ILE A 116 -3.67 9.12 4.03
C ILE A 116 -2.66 8.58 3.01
N ASN A 117 -3.16 7.89 1.99
CA ASN A 117 -2.33 7.29 0.95
C ASN A 117 -2.90 7.54 -0.45
N HIS A 118 -2.40 8.57 -1.12
CA HIS A 118 -2.72 8.90 -2.52
C HIS A 118 -1.66 8.41 -3.51
N MET A 119 -0.81 7.44 -3.13
CA MET A 119 0.16 6.84 -4.05
C MET A 119 -0.54 6.07 -5.19
N ASP A 120 0.18 5.86 -6.30
CA ASP A 120 -0.30 4.96 -7.35
C ASP A 120 -0.30 3.50 -6.89
N ALA A 121 -0.95 2.64 -7.67
CA ALA A 121 -1.06 1.21 -7.39
C ALA A 121 0.26 0.52 -7.03
N ASN A 122 1.40 0.99 -7.56
CA ASN A 122 2.72 0.42 -7.27
C ASN A 122 3.59 1.29 -6.35
N GLY A 123 3.09 2.43 -5.87
CA GLY A 123 3.88 3.35 -5.05
C GLY A 123 4.33 2.75 -3.71
N HIS A 124 3.51 1.89 -3.12
CA HIS A 124 3.84 1.17 -1.88
C HIS A 124 4.95 0.11 -2.03
N LEU A 125 5.25 -0.28 -3.28
CA LEU A 125 6.30 -1.25 -3.60
C LEU A 125 7.67 -0.61 -3.77
N VAL A 126 7.73 0.73 -3.82
CA VAL A 126 8.97 1.47 -4.04
C VAL A 126 9.88 1.34 -2.83
N ASN A 127 11.10 0.88 -3.07
CA ASN A 127 12.16 0.76 -2.08
C ASN A 127 13.26 1.76 -2.45
N LEU A 128 13.31 2.89 -1.73
CA LEU A 128 14.21 4.00 -2.06
C LEU A 128 15.71 3.61 -1.92
N PRO A 129 16.13 2.85 -0.89
CA PRO A 129 17.47 2.27 -0.82
C PRO A 129 17.89 1.37 -1.98
N GLU A 130 16.96 0.76 -2.71
CA GLU A 130 17.24 -0.19 -3.81
C GLU A 130 17.19 0.45 -5.20
N ILE A 131 17.26 1.78 -5.30
CA ILE A 131 17.34 2.44 -6.60
C ILE A 131 18.58 1.97 -7.37
N SER A 132 18.37 1.61 -8.64
CA SER A 132 19.41 1.08 -9.51
C SER A 132 20.60 2.06 -9.64
N PRO A 133 21.84 1.59 -9.45
CA PRO A 133 23.04 2.39 -9.72
C PRO A 133 23.20 2.81 -11.19
N ALA A 134 22.42 2.23 -12.10
CA ALA A 134 22.42 2.60 -13.52
C ALA A 134 21.56 3.85 -13.81
N GLU A 135 20.85 4.38 -12.82
CA GLU A 135 20.07 5.61 -12.97
C GLU A 135 20.98 6.83 -13.23
N PRO A 136 20.47 7.88 -13.90
CA PRO A 136 21.23 9.12 -14.08
C PRO A 136 21.70 9.70 -12.74
N GLN A 137 22.92 10.25 -12.71
CA GLN A 137 23.54 10.76 -11.47
C GLN A 137 22.67 11.79 -10.74
N ALA A 138 21.96 12.66 -11.46
CA ALA A 138 21.03 13.63 -10.87
C ALA A 138 19.89 12.95 -10.09
N TYR A 139 19.40 11.82 -10.59
CA TYR A 139 18.35 11.03 -9.94
C TYR A 139 18.87 10.32 -8.69
N ILE A 140 20.07 9.71 -8.77
CA ILE A 140 20.74 9.10 -7.62
C ILE A 140 21.00 10.14 -6.54
N ASN A 141 21.52 11.31 -6.89
CA ASN A 141 21.80 12.38 -5.94
C ASN A 141 20.52 12.86 -5.23
N ALA A 142 19.40 12.98 -5.96
CA ALA A 142 18.12 13.33 -5.35
C ALA A 142 17.63 12.23 -4.38
N ALA A 143 17.73 10.96 -4.77
CA ALA A 143 17.38 9.83 -3.90
C ALA A 143 18.23 9.78 -2.62
N VAL A 144 19.55 9.96 -2.75
CA VAL A 144 20.48 10.02 -1.62
C VAL A 144 20.18 11.22 -0.72
N THR A 145 19.85 12.38 -1.30
CA THR A 145 19.47 13.57 -0.52
C THR A 145 18.17 13.33 0.26
N LEU A 146 17.19 12.67 -0.36
CA LEU A 146 15.94 12.30 0.31
C LEU A 146 16.20 11.31 1.46
N LEU A 147 17.01 10.28 1.24
CA LEU A 147 17.40 9.34 2.31
C LEU A 147 18.17 10.05 3.43
N GLY A 148 19.12 10.93 3.10
CA GLY A 148 19.86 11.72 4.09
C GLY A 148 18.98 12.69 4.90
N SER A 149 17.80 13.04 4.39
CA SER A 149 16.86 13.90 5.12
C SER A 149 16.17 13.20 6.31
N PHE A 150 16.34 11.88 6.47
CA PHE A 150 15.86 11.13 7.65
C PHE A 150 16.44 11.67 8.97
N ASP A 151 17.66 12.18 8.96
CA ASP A 151 18.31 12.73 10.15
C ASP A 151 18.17 14.26 10.25
N MET A 152 17.56 14.90 9.24
CA MET A 152 17.34 16.34 9.20
C MET A 152 16.06 16.73 9.95
N LYS A 153 16.02 17.98 10.42
CA LYS A 153 14.84 18.57 11.09
C LYS A 153 13.78 19.08 10.10
N PHE A 154 14.13 19.19 8.82
CA PHE A 154 13.29 19.67 7.73
C PHE A 154 13.25 18.62 6.62
N GLY A 155 12.23 18.68 5.76
CA GLY A 155 12.12 17.81 4.59
C GLY A 155 12.75 18.40 3.33
N VAL A 156 12.30 17.93 2.18
CA VAL A 156 12.83 18.33 0.87
C VAL A 156 11.71 18.86 0.00
N TYR A 157 11.96 19.98 -0.67
CA TYR A 157 11.17 20.49 -1.77
C TYR A 157 11.78 20.01 -3.09
N LEU A 158 11.29 18.89 -3.59
CA LEU A 158 11.82 18.24 -4.79
C LEU A 158 11.13 18.84 -6.02
N TYR A 159 11.86 19.58 -6.85
CA TYR A 159 11.27 20.24 -8.01
C TYR A 159 12.00 19.90 -9.30
N GLY A 160 11.32 20.05 -10.44
CA GLY A 160 11.90 19.75 -11.76
C GLY A 160 10.82 19.44 -12.78
N GLN A 161 11.22 19.08 -14.00
CA GLN A 161 10.27 18.82 -15.09
C GLN A 161 9.29 17.68 -14.78
N ALA A 162 8.13 17.69 -15.44
CA ALA A 162 7.15 16.63 -15.32
C ALA A 162 7.74 15.29 -15.82
N GLY A 163 7.41 14.19 -15.13
CA GLY A 163 7.82 12.84 -15.54
C GLY A 163 9.24 12.45 -15.15
N THR A 164 10.02 13.27 -14.44
CA THR A 164 11.39 12.92 -14.01
C THR A 164 11.46 11.89 -12.87
N GLY A 165 10.32 11.57 -12.23
CA GLY A 165 10.22 10.56 -11.17
C GLY A 165 10.11 11.10 -9.74
N LYS A 166 9.80 12.40 -9.56
CA LYS A 166 9.65 13.04 -8.24
C LYS A 166 8.72 12.28 -7.29
N SER A 167 7.48 12.03 -7.73
CA SER A 167 6.47 11.32 -6.95
C SER A 167 6.91 9.90 -6.60
N TYR A 168 7.62 9.22 -7.50
CA TYR A 168 8.17 7.87 -7.25
C TYR A 168 9.20 7.89 -6.12
N LEU A 169 10.15 8.82 -6.15
CA LEU A 169 11.14 9.00 -5.09
C LEU A 169 10.46 9.31 -3.74
N LEU A 170 9.46 10.19 -3.74
CA LEU A 170 8.71 10.51 -2.53
C LEU A 170 7.85 9.34 -2.03
N SER A 171 7.29 8.50 -2.90
CA SER A 171 6.60 7.27 -2.50
C SER A 171 7.54 6.31 -1.80
N GLY A 172 8.76 6.13 -2.33
CA GLY A 172 9.81 5.36 -1.67
C GLY A 172 10.15 5.91 -0.29
N LEU A 173 10.35 7.22 -0.18
CA LEU A 173 10.60 7.89 1.10
C LEU A 173 9.45 7.66 2.10
N ALA A 174 8.21 7.79 1.64
CA ALA A 174 7.01 7.55 2.44
C ALA A 174 6.99 6.12 3.03
N ASN A 175 7.34 5.13 2.19
CA ASN A 175 7.41 3.74 2.62
C ASN A 175 8.49 3.54 3.68
N GLU A 176 9.66 4.15 3.53
CA GLU A 176 10.73 4.06 4.53
C GLU A 176 10.29 4.62 5.90
N TYR A 177 9.55 5.74 5.92
CA TYR A 177 8.99 6.27 7.16
C TYR A 177 7.91 5.37 7.77
N ALA A 178 7.01 4.86 6.94
CA ALA A 178 5.97 3.93 7.38
C ALA A 178 6.56 2.61 7.90
N LYS A 179 7.65 2.10 7.31
CA LYS A 179 8.39 0.93 7.81
C LYS A 179 9.07 1.18 9.15
N ALA A 180 9.39 2.44 9.46
CA ALA A 180 9.91 2.88 10.74
C ALA A 180 8.80 3.18 11.78
N ASP A 181 7.59 2.65 11.58
CA ASP A 181 6.40 2.84 12.43
C ASP A 181 6.02 4.31 12.68
N GLN A 182 6.33 5.20 11.74
CA GLN A 182 5.88 6.60 11.78
C GLN A 182 4.57 6.78 11.02
N SER A 183 3.71 7.67 11.52
CA SER A 183 2.47 8.03 10.82
C SER A 183 2.75 8.88 9.57
N VAL A 184 2.21 8.46 8.42
CA VAL A 184 2.48 9.09 7.12
C VAL A 184 1.20 9.56 6.43
N CYS A 185 1.22 10.79 5.92
CA CYS A 185 0.24 11.29 4.96
C CYS A 185 0.95 11.52 3.62
N PHE A 186 0.67 10.68 2.61
CA PHE A 186 1.07 10.91 1.23
C PHE A 186 -0.11 11.46 0.45
N VAL A 187 -0.04 12.73 0.03
CA VAL A 187 -1.16 13.44 -0.57
C VAL A 187 -0.78 14.00 -1.92
N ARG A 188 -1.52 13.62 -2.96
CA ARG A 188 -1.56 14.39 -4.21
C ARG A 188 -2.36 15.66 -3.99
N PHE A 189 -1.67 16.79 -3.92
CA PHE A 189 -2.29 18.05 -3.51
C PHE A 189 -3.41 18.51 -4.45
N PRO A 190 -3.26 18.47 -5.80
CA PRO A 190 -4.35 18.85 -6.70
C PRO A 190 -5.60 17.98 -6.56
N ARG A 191 -5.42 16.67 -6.31
CA ARG A 191 -6.52 15.73 -6.09
C ARG A 191 -7.26 16.07 -4.80
N MET A 192 -6.53 16.26 -3.71
CA MET A 192 -7.11 16.60 -2.39
C MET A 192 -7.92 17.90 -2.45
N ILE A 193 -7.40 18.95 -3.12
CA ILE A 193 -8.13 20.22 -3.28
C ILE A 193 -9.43 20.03 -4.08
N SER A 194 -9.43 19.17 -5.11
CA SER A 194 -10.64 18.84 -5.86
C SER A 194 -11.66 18.09 -4.99
N GLU A 195 -11.21 17.12 -4.19
CA GLU A 195 -12.06 16.35 -3.26
C GLU A 195 -12.68 17.25 -2.18
N LEU A 196 -11.91 18.16 -1.60
CA LEU A 196 -12.43 19.13 -0.64
C LEU A 196 -13.45 20.10 -1.26
N LYS A 197 -13.20 20.57 -2.50
CA LYS A 197 -14.15 21.45 -3.21
C LYS A 197 -15.49 20.77 -3.50
N GLN A 198 -15.48 19.46 -3.72
CA GLN A 198 -16.71 18.67 -3.93
C GLN A 198 -17.49 18.46 -2.62
N ASN A 199 -16.80 18.50 -1.47
CA ASN A 199 -17.36 18.24 -0.14
C ASN A 199 -17.35 19.48 0.78
N LEU A 200 -17.46 20.70 0.22
CA LEU A 200 -17.35 21.95 0.99
C LEU A 200 -18.35 22.07 2.15
N ALA A 201 -19.49 21.40 2.08
CA ALA A 201 -20.51 21.44 3.14
C ALA A 201 -20.16 20.54 4.34
N ASP A 202 -19.21 19.61 4.19
CA ASP A 202 -18.81 18.68 5.26
C ASP A 202 -17.62 19.26 6.05
N GLU A 203 -17.94 20.14 7.00
CA GLU A 203 -16.95 20.75 7.89
C GLU A 203 -16.27 19.72 8.81
N GLN A 204 -16.92 18.60 9.13
CA GLN A 204 -16.32 17.57 9.97
C GLN A 204 -15.23 16.84 9.19
N TYR A 205 -15.52 16.41 7.96
CA TYR A 205 -14.54 15.81 7.07
C TYR A 205 -13.32 16.71 6.85
N LYS A 206 -13.56 18.00 6.53
CA LYS A 206 -12.50 19.00 6.37
C LYS A 206 -11.65 19.11 7.64
N LYS A 207 -12.27 19.19 8.81
CA LYS A 207 -11.56 19.32 10.09
C LYS A 207 -10.70 18.10 10.40
N GLU A 208 -11.23 16.89 10.19
CA GLU A 208 -10.49 15.64 10.38
C GLU A 208 -9.29 15.55 9.43
N LEU A 209 -9.50 15.86 8.14
CA LEU A 209 -8.43 15.89 7.15
C LEU A 209 -7.32 16.88 7.52
N LEU A 210 -7.67 18.13 7.84
CA LEU A 210 -6.68 19.13 8.24
C LEU A 210 -5.94 18.71 9.52
N TRP A 211 -6.62 18.04 10.45
CA TRP A 211 -5.99 17.51 11.66
C TRP A 211 -4.96 16.42 11.33
N ASP A 212 -5.32 15.43 10.51
CA ASP A 212 -4.42 14.35 10.10
C ASP A 212 -3.16 14.89 9.41
N LEU A 213 -3.35 15.82 8.47
CA LEU A 213 -2.25 16.46 7.74
C LEU A 213 -1.35 17.29 8.65
N SER A 214 -1.89 17.89 9.70
CA SER A 214 -1.12 18.72 10.62
C SER A 214 -0.34 17.90 11.66
N HIS A 215 -0.86 16.72 12.05
CA HIS A 215 -0.35 15.98 13.21
C HIS A 215 0.43 14.70 12.87
N CYS A 216 0.26 14.14 11.67
CA CYS A 216 1.06 12.99 11.26
C CYS A 216 2.56 13.30 11.32
N ASP A 217 3.37 12.29 11.62
CA ASP A 217 4.81 12.45 11.78
C ASP A 217 5.46 12.97 10.51
N VAL A 218 5.01 12.46 9.36
CA VAL A 218 5.52 12.84 8.04
C VAL A 218 4.40 13.16 7.06
N LEU A 219 4.43 14.37 6.52
CA LEU A 219 3.54 14.82 5.46
C LEU A 219 4.32 14.94 4.15
N ILE A 220 3.75 14.39 3.07
CA ILE A 220 4.25 14.55 1.72
C ILE A 220 3.14 15.18 0.88
N LEU A 221 3.38 16.41 0.41
CA LEU A 221 2.52 17.14 -0.52
C LEU A 221 3.08 17.00 -1.94
N ASP A 222 2.54 16.04 -2.67
CA ASP A 222 2.94 15.73 -4.05
C ASP A 222 2.23 16.65 -5.05
N ASP A 223 3.01 17.20 -5.99
CA ASP A 223 2.60 18.03 -7.12
C ASP A 223 1.93 19.36 -6.71
N ILE A 224 2.52 20.06 -5.73
CA ILE A 224 2.10 21.41 -5.33
C ILE A 224 2.38 22.42 -6.45
N GLY A 225 1.46 23.35 -6.66
CA GLY A 225 1.50 24.34 -7.74
C GLY A 225 0.78 23.90 -9.02
N SER A 226 0.20 22.69 -9.03
CA SER A 226 -0.62 22.17 -10.14
C SER A 226 -2.13 22.20 -9.83
N GLU A 227 -2.52 22.58 -8.61
CA GLU A 227 -3.90 22.73 -8.18
C GLU A 227 -4.54 24.03 -8.67
N ALA A 228 -5.87 24.13 -8.54
CA ALA A 228 -6.56 25.41 -8.71
C ALA A 228 -6.33 26.30 -7.49
N ALA A 229 -5.27 27.12 -7.55
CA ALA A 229 -4.95 28.13 -6.56
C ALA A 229 -6.09 29.14 -6.39
N THR A 230 -6.56 29.28 -5.16
CA THR A 230 -7.52 30.28 -4.73
C THR A 230 -7.10 30.81 -3.36
N PRO A 231 -7.55 32.00 -2.93
CA PRO A 231 -7.34 32.47 -1.56
C PRO A 231 -7.75 31.43 -0.51
N TRP A 232 -8.89 30.77 -0.72
CA TRP A 232 -9.33 29.65 0.12
C TRP A 232 -8.32 28.50 0.21
N THR A 233 -7.76 28.06 -0.92
CA THR A 233 -6.75 26.98 -0.94
C THR A 233 -5.48 27.41 -0.21
N ARG A 234 -5.06 28.66 -0.39
CA ARG A 234 -3.86 29.22 0.22
C ARG A 234 -4.03 29.39 1.74
N ASP A 235 -5.09 30.06 2.16
CA ASP A 235 -5.24 30.62 3.50
C ASP A 235 -6.01 29.73 4.46
N GLU A 236 -6.99 28.96 3.96
CA GLU A 236 -7.80 28.09 4.82
C GLU A 236 -7.33 26.63 4.83
N ILE A 237 -6.61 26.21 3.78
CA ILE A 237 -6.13 24.83 3.66
C ILE A 237 -4.63 24.74 3.87
N LEU A 238 -3.83 25.33 2.98
CA LEU A 238 -2.39 25.10 2.99
C LEU A 238 -1.69 25.82 4.15
N PHE A 239 -1.99 27.10 4.38
CA PHE A 239 -1.35 27.90 5.42
C PHE A 239 -1.52 27.28 6.83
N PRO A 240 -2.73 26.90 7.29
CA PRO A 240 -2.90 26.34 8.63
C PRO A 240 -2.16 25.02 8.83
N ILE A 241 -2.15 24.14 7.82
CA ILE A 241 -1.39 22.88 7.88
C ILE A 241 0.10 23.17 8.05
N LEU A 242 0.67 24.03 7.20
CA LEU A 242 2.11 24.28 7.23
C LEU A 242 2.53 25.07 8.47
N ASP A 243 1.69 25.99 8.96
CA ASP A 243 1.97 26.73 10.19
C ASP A 243 2.02 25.81 11.41
N GLU A 244 1.01 24.93 11.56
CA GLU A 244 0.97 23.98 12.67
C GLU A 244 2.17 23.02 12.64
N ARG A 245 2.48 22.48 11.45
CA ARG A 245 3.63 21.58 11.28
C ARG A 245 4.95 22.26 11.57
N MET A 246 5.11 23.53 11.19
CA MET A 246 6.29 24.32 11.50
C MET A 246 6.43 24.52 13.02
N ASN A 247 5.34 24.88 13.70
CA ASN A 247 5.32 25.08 15.14
C ASN A 247 5.66 23.79 15.91
N GLN A 248 5.14 22.66 15.44
CA GLN A 248 5.42 21.32 16.01
C GLN A 248 6.73 20.69 15.51
N LYS A 249 7.45 21.34 14.57
CA LYS A 249 8.68 20.82 13.94
C LYS A 249 8.47 19.44 13.27
N LYS A 250 7.32 19.25 12.65
CA LYS A 250 6.95 18.01 11.94
C LYS A 250 7.53 18.00 10.52
N LYS A 251 7.99 16.84 10.06
CA LYS A 251 8.67 16.72 8.76
C LYS A 251 7.69 16.88 7.61
N THR A 252 8.04 17.74 6.66
CA THR A 252 7.17 18.03 5.52
C THR A 252 7.98 18.02 4.23
N TYR A 253 7.53 17.22 3.28
CA TYR A 253 8.14 17.07 1.96
C TYR A 253 7.18 17.56 0.90
N PHE A 254 7.74 18.06 -0.19
CA PHE A 254 6.97 18.60 -1.30
C PHE A 254 7.54 18.07 -2.62
N SER A 255 6.68 17.87 -3.61
CA SER A 255 7.13 17.89 -5.01
C SER A 255 6.42 18.97 -5.81
N SER A 256 7.12 19.55 -6.79
CA SER A 256 6.52 20.52 -7.70
C SER A 256 7.16 20.49 -9.09
N ASN A 257 6.41 20.96 -10.09
CA ASN A 257 6.99 21.31 -11.39
C ASN A 257 7.58 22.74 -11.41
N LEU A 258 7.33 23.53 -10.36
CA LEU A 258 7.79 24.91 -10.21
C LEU A 258 8.95 24.99 -9.22
N ALA A 259 9.96 25.78 -9.55
CA ALA A 259 10.91 26.24 -8.54
C ALA A 259 10.21 27.20 -7.55
N LEU A 260 10.75 27.37 -6.34
CA LEU A 260 10.12 28.19 -5.30
C LEU A 260 9.90 29.64 -5.74
N GLU A 261 10.81 30.17 -6.57
CA GLU A 261 10.75 31.51 -7.15
C GLU A 261 9.55 31.68 -8.10
N ASN A 262 9.09 30.58 -8.70
CA ASN A 262 7.93 30.55 -9.58
C ASN A 262 6.65 30.15 -8.85
N LEU A 263 6.75 29.34 -7.78
CA LEU A 263 5.61 28.90 -6.98
C LEU A 263 4.90 30.08 -6.30
N ILE A 264 5.63 31.12 -5.86
CA ILE A 264 5.01 32.31 -5.27
C ILE A 264 3.99 32.97 -6.21
N ASN A 265 4.27 33.01 -7.51
CA ASN A 265 3.37 33.60 -8.50
C ASN A 265 2.09 32.79 -8.66
N HIS A 266 2.11 31.49 -8.33
CA HIS A 266 0.92 30.64 -8.33
C HIS A 266 -0.05 31.01 -7.21
N TYR A 267 0.46 31.50 -6.08
CA TYR A 267 -0.32 31.86 -4.89
C TYR A 267 -0.56 33.38 -4.72
N LEU A 268 -0.19 34.18 -5.73
CA LEU A 268 -0.34 35.63 -5.73
C LEU A 268 -1.58 36.04 -6.54
N PHE A 269 -2.57 36.66 -5.89
CA PHE A 269 -3.83 37.07 -6.53
C PHE A 269 -3.93 38.59 -6.63
N LYS A 270 -3.88 39.13 -7.85
CA LYS A 270 -3.79 40.59 -8.12
C LYS A 270 -4.96 41.44 -7.61
N TYR A 271 -6.14 40.85 -7.44
CA TYR A 271 -7.37 41.57 -7.07
C TYR A 271 -7.73 41.42 -5.58
N GLU A 272 -6.85 40.78 -4.82
CA GLU A 272 -7.03 40.56 -3.39
C GLU A 272 -6.09 41.48 -2.61
N ASN A 273 -6.62 42.19 -1.61
CA ASN A 273 -5.81 43.01 -0.72
C ASN A 273 -4.86 42.12 0.09
N ASP A 274 -3.63 42.57 0.33
CA ASP A 274 -2.60 41.86 1.10
C ASP A 274 -2.19 40.48 0.55
N SER A 275 -2.59 40.14 -0.68
CA SER A 275 -2.29 38.85 -1.32
C SER A 275 -0.79 38.56 -1.39
N GLU A 276 0.02 39.60 -1.61
CA GLU A 276 1.48 39.49 -1.61
C GLU A 276 2.01 39.07 -0.23
N VAL A 277 1.50 39.68 0.84
CA VAL A 277 1.90 39.35 2.22
C VAL A 277 1.49 37.92 2.56
N ALA A 278 0.28 37.51 2.19
CA ALA A 278 -0.20 36.14 2.42
C ALA A 278 0.63 35.10 1.64
N ALA A 279 0.93 35.36 0.37
CA ALA A 279 1.79 34.49 -0.44
C ALA A 279 3.21 34.40 0.13
N LEU A 280 3.81 35.52 0.56
CA LEU A 280 5.13 35.54 1.18
C LEU A 280 5.17 34.72 2.48
N ARG A 281 4.13 34.83 3.32
CA ARG A 281 4.01 34.03 4.54
C ARG A 281 3.92 32.55 4.25
N LEU A 282 3.12 32.15 3.25
CA LEU A 282 3.05 30.75 2.83
C LEU A 282 4.41 30.23 2.35
N MET A 283 5.09 30.99 1.48
CA MET A 283 6.40 30.61 0.95
C MET A 283 7.47 30.53 2.04
N ASP A 284 7.40 31.38 3.06
CA ASP A 284 8.26 31.32 4.24
C ASP A 284 8.08 30.00 5.02
N ARG A 285 6.84 29.52 5.18
CA ARG A 285 6.58 28.19 5.78
C ARG A 285 7.18 27.06 4.96
N ILE A 286 6.98 27.07 3.64
CA ILE A 286 7.55 26.05 2.75
C ILE A 286 9.08 26.03 2.86
N LYS A 287 9.72 27.21 2.81
CA LYS A 287 11.19 27.35 2.93
C LYS A 287 11.73 26.95 4.31
N THR A 288 10.95 27.16 5.37
CA THR A 288 11.33 26.75 6.72
C THR A 288 11.21 25.24 6.91
N LEU A 289 10.17 24.64 6.32
CA LEU A 289 9.90 23.21 6.44
C LEU A 289 10.74 22.34 5.50
N SER A 290 11.37 22.92 4.47
CA SER A 290 12.02 22.14 3.43
C SER A 290 13.19 22.83 2.74
N MET A 291 14.15 22.01 2.30
CA MET A 291 15.27 22.44 1.46
C MET A 291 14.98 22.16 -0.02
N PRO A 292 15.16 23.13 -0.95
CA PRO A 292 14.94 22.90 -2.36
C PRO A 292 16.00 21.98 -2.99
N VAL A 293 15.56 21.00 -3.75
CA VAL A 293 16.41 20.06 -4.50
C VAL A 293 15.87 19.94 -5.93
N LEU A 294 16.72 20.25 -6.92
CA LEU A 294 16.38 20.10 -8.33
C LEU A 294 16.57 18.64 -8.77
N LEU A 295 15.50 18.04 -9.30
CA LEU A 295 15.54 16.79 -10.04
C LEU A 295 15.53 17.06 -11.55
N ALA A 296 16.73 17.18 -12.12
CA ALA A 296 16.92 17.25 -13.56
C ALA A 296 16.86 15.85 -14.20
N GLY A 297 16.41 15.76 -15.44
CA GLY A 297 16.33 14.53 -16.20
C GLY A 297 15.25 14.59 -17.28
N GLU A 298 15.19 13.56 -18.10
CA GLU A 298 14.14 13.40 -19.10
C GLU A 298 12.87 12.79 -18.50
N SER A 299 11.75 12.96 -19.19
CA SER A 299 10.50 12.31 -18.81
C SER A 299 10.63 10.80 -18.97
N ARG A 300 10.27 10.07 -17.91
CA ARG A 300 10.21 8.60 -17.88
C ARG A 300 8.88 8.05 -18.37
N ARG A 301 7.97 8.91 -18.85
CA ARG A 301 6.64 8.50 -19.33
C ARG A 301 6.74 7.92 -20.73
N ILE A 302 6.17 6.73 -20.93
CA ILE A 302 6.08 6.11 -22.26
C ILE A 302 4.93 6.77 -23.01
N HIS A 303 5.24 7.47 -24.10
CA HIS A 303 4.24 8.02 -25.00
C HIS A 303 3.86 6.98 -26.07
N PRO A 304 2.57 6.78 -26.38
CA PRO A 304 2.12 5.77 -27.36
C PRO A 304 2.74 5.91 -28.76
N THR A 305 3.20 7.11 -29.12
CA THR A 305 3.84 7.40 -30.42
C THR A 305 5.24 6.79 -30.56
N ASN A 306 5.87 6.34 -29.47
CA ASN A 306 7.20 5.71 -29.47
C ASN A 306 7.16 4.20 -29.76
N LEU A 307 6.01 3.65 -30.16
CA LEU A 307 5.88 2.27 -30.65
C LEU A 307 6.36 2.08 -32.11
N GLY A 308 6.76 3.16 -32.79
CA GLY A 308 7.32 3.13 -34.14
C GLY A 308 8.80 2.72 -34.17
N GLY A 309 9.09 1.45 -33.88
CA GLY A 309 10.48 0.96 -33.93
C GLY A 309 10.70 -0.51 -33.58
N VAL A 310 9.65 -1.32 -33.44
CA VAL A 310 9.82 -2.78 -33.30
C VAL A 310 9.77 -3.40 -34.70
N LYS A 311 10.94 -3.58 -35.30
CA LYS A 311 11.19 -4.70 -36.21
C LYS A 311 11.63 -5.91 -35.39
#